data_AF-A0A8X7UVV3-F1
#
_entry.id   AF-A0A8X7UVV3-F1
#
_cell.length_a   1.000
_cell.length_b   1.000
_cell.length_c   1.000
_cell.angle_alpha   90.00
_cell.angle_beta   90.00
_cell.angle_gamma   90.00
#
_symmetry.space_group_name_H-M   'P 1'
#
loop_
_entity.id
_entity.type
_entity.pdbx_description
1 polymer ?
#
loop_
_entity_poly.entity_id
_entity_poly.type
_entity_poly.pdbx_seq_one_letter_code
_entity_poly.pdbx_strand_id
1 'polypeptide(L)'
;MGAFPREDGGLRRLAVAYANQPSVTQLDKVIPLGLGLVFNCYDDDDEDDEKTLTIGASHGWVATLKKDGILRLQDDFNPVASDANPKRIPLPPLVTLPHCQTNIITNVSMSSSSPEDDEDCVVAVKFLGPQLSFCKPAAGQSRPEWTNIKIENPCFSSRVMYSEKDNMFRIPGSGGHLIGSWDPCNPSDDPKLHKVEFQNLPKLPMATRELMDSCFTSEHLVESRPTGETFLVKQYKKTAKNKEGVDIMKTEFLMVFKLDDEGNAVCIQRMGDLNMFLSMSEPFCVLASSFPGMLSSTVHIYDYDDMGYVYLDDFPFHIYSVSGPHLVPYQIPPQDIIEN
;
A
#
# COMPACT_ATOMS: atom_id res chain seq x y z
N MET A 1 10.79 -4.72 -3.04
CA MET A 1 10.82 -5.98 -3.83
C MET A 1 9.41 -6.50 -4.02
N GLY A 2 9.11 -7.21 -5.12
CA GLY A 2 7.84 -7.95 -5.26
C GLY A 2 8.04 -9.40 -4.83
N ALA A 3 7.08 -9.99 -4.12
CA ALA A 3 7.16 -11.37 -3.65
C ALA A 3 5.87 -12.12 -4.00
N PHE A 4 5.98 -13.34 -4.54
CA PHE A 4 4.84 -14.08 -5.07
C PHE A 4 5.05 -15.60 -4.98
N PRO A 5 3.97 -16.40 -4.90
CA PRO A 5 4.08 -17.84 -4.91
C PRO A 5 4.47 -18.35 -6.29
N ARG A 6 5.31 -19.38 -6.32
CA ARG A 6 5.64 -20.17 -7.51
C ARG A 6 5.48 -21.65 -7.19
N GLU A 7 4.77 -22.38 -8.04
CA GLU A 7 4.62 -23.82 -7.90
C GLU A 7 5.89 -24.55 -8.30
N ASP A 8 6.37 -25.42 -7.41
CA ASP A 8 7.55 -26.24 -7.60
C ASP A 8 7.37 -27.59 -6.89
N GLY A 9 7.25 -28.67 -7.68
CA GLY A 9 7.13 -30.03 -7.16
C GLY A 9 5.91 -30.30 -6.27
N GLY A 10 4.80 -29.56 -6.47
CA GLY A 10 3.58 -29.67 -5.65
C GLY A 10 3.59 -28.81 -4.37
N LEU A 11 4.66 -28.04 -4.13
CA LEU A 11 4.72 -27.03 -3.08
C LEU A 11 4.65 -25.63 -3.71
N ARG A 12 4.09 -24.66 -2.99
CA ARG A 12 4.20 -23.24 -3.34
C ARG A 12 5.39 -22.64 -2.61
N ARG A 13 6.42 -22.25 -3.36
CA ARG A 13 7.61 -21.60 -2.83
C ARG A 13 7.59 -20.10 -3.09
N LEU A 14 8.19 -19.33 -2.21
CA LEU A 14 8.31 -17.88 -2.35
C LEU A 14 9.33 -17.56 -3.45
N ALA A 15 8.90 -16.77 -4.43
CA ALA A 15 9.74 -16.19 -5.44
C ALA A 15 9.79 -14.66 -5.24
N VAL A 16 10.98 -14.08 -5.40
CA VAL A 16 11.24 -12.67 -5.15
C VAL A 16 11.79 -12.01 -6.41
N ALA A 17 11.17 -10.90 -6.81
CA ALA A 17 11.67 -9.99 -7.82
C ALA A 17 12.23 -8.73 -7.16
N TYR A 18 13.55 -8.58 -7.18
CA TYR A 18 14.23 -7.37 -6.72
C TYR A 18 14.20 -6.30 -7.82
N ALA A 19 13.91 -5.06 -7.44
CA ALA A 19 13.79 -3.96 -8.41
C ALA A 19 15.11 -3.62 -9.12
N ASN A 20 16.25 -3.96 -8.51
CA ASN A 20 17.58 -3.73 -9.04
C ASN A 20 18.19 -4.97 -9.72
N GLN A 21 17.44 -6.06 -9.88
CA GLN A 21 17.93 -7.29 -10.50
C GLN A 21 17.03 -7.73 -11.67
N PRO A 22 17.58 -8.27 -12.76
CA PRO A 22 16.79 -8.73 -13.90
C PRO A 22 16.13 -10.09 -13.67
N SER A 23 16.62 -10.86 -12.69
CA SER A 23 16.18 -12.24 -12.43
C SER A 23 15.33 -12.33 -11.18
N VAL A 24 14.38 -13.27 -11.21
CA VAL A 24 13.61 -13.69 -10.03
C VAL A 24 14.44 -14.70 -9.23
N THR A 25 14.57 -14.46 -7.92
CA THR A 25 15.21 -15.39 -6.98
C THR A 25 14.14 -16.31 -6.39
N GLN A 26 14.34 -17.62 -6.47
CA GLN A 26 13.48 -18.60 -5.81
C GLN A 26 14.05 -18.93 -4.43
N LEU A 27 13.20 -18.90 -3.40
CA LEU A 27 13.56 -19.21 -2.02
C LEU A 27 13.00 -20.58 -1.62
N ASP A 28 13.61 -21.19 -0.61
CA ASP A 28 13.11 -22.45 -0.05
C ASP A 28 11.84 -22.28 0.80
N LYS A 29 11.53 -21.04 1.17
CA LYS A 29 10.35 -20.64 1.93
C LYS A 29 9.06 -21.13 1.29
N VAL A 30 8.27 -21.90 2.04
CA VAL A 30 6.99 -22.45 1.60
C VAL A 30 5.85 -21.52 2.02
N ILE A 31 4.97 -21.21 1.07
CA ILE A 31 3.76 -20.41 1.30
C ILE A 31 2.56 -21.34 1.42
N PRO A 32 1.65 -21.13 2.38
CA PRO A 32 0.41 -21.90 2.48
C PRO A 32 -0.41 -21.83 1.18
N LEU A 33 -0.99 -22.96 0.76
CA LEU A 33 -1.77 -23.07 -0.50
C LEU A 33 -2.98 -22.12 -0.57
N GLY A 34 -3.55 -21.73 0.57
CA GLY A 34 -4.66 -20.75 0.64
C GLY A 34 -4.25 -19.28 0.53
N LEU A 35 -2.94 -18.96 0.54
CA LEU A 35 -2.44 -17.61 0.31
C LEU A 35 -2.10 -17.42 -1.18
N GLY A 36 -2.54 -16.30 -1.76
CA GLY A 36 -2.14 -15.91 -3.12
C GLY A 36 -3.25 -15.51 -4.09
N LEU A 37 -4.50 -15.37 -3.62
CA LEU A 37 -5.57 -14.80 -4.44
C LEU A 37 -6.01 -13.45 -3.86
N VAL A 38 -5.85 -12.40 -4.67
CA VAL A 38 -6.50 -11.10 -4.43
C VAL A 38 -7.93 -11.22 -4.96
N PHE A 39 -8.88 -11.41 -4.06
CA PHE A 39 -10.30 -11.23 -4.37
C PHE A 39 -10.81 -10.03 -3.61
N ASN A 40 -11.03 -8.91 -4.28
CA ASN A 40 -11.61 -7.71 -3.67
C ASN A 40 -13.11 -7.88 -3.32
N CYS A 41 -13.68 -9.07 -3.52
CA CYS A 41 -15.06 -9.42 -3.20
C CYS A 41 -15.19 -10.91 -2.84
N TYR A 42 -16.12 -11.20 -1.93
CA TYR A 42 -16.64 -12.57 -1.74
C TYR A 42 -17.76 -12.77 -2.76
N ASP A 43 -17.52 -13.57 -3.80
CA ASP A 43 -18.60 -14.14 -4.60
C ASP A 43 -19.03 -15.47 -3.97
N ASP A 44 -20.33 -15.60 -3.67
CA ASP A 44 -20.94 -16.71 -2.92
C ASP A 44 -20.99 -18.06 -3.67
N ASP A 45 -20.61 -18.11 -4.95
CA ASP A 45 -20.95 -19.23 -5.85
C ASP A 45 -19.95 -20.42 -5.89
N ASP A 46 -18.89 -20.44 -5.08
CA ASP A 46 -17.96 -21.60 -5.01
C ASP A 46 -17.92 -22.22 -3.61
N GLU A 47 -18.50 -23.41 -3.45
CA GLU A 47 -18.70 -24.08 -2.16
C GLU A 47 -17.45 -24.78 -1.57
N ASP A 48 -16.36 -24.98 -2.33
CA ASP A 48 -15.29 -25.92 -1.92
C ASP A 48 -13.90 -25.33 -1.61
N ASP A 49 -13.66 -24.03 -1.80
CA ASP A 49 -12.40 -23.38 -1.39
C ASP A 49 -12.65 -22.30 -0.31
N GLU A 50 -11.89 -22.36 0.78
CA GLU A 50 -11.90 -21.38 1.87
C GLU A 50 -11.37 -20.01 1.35
N LYS A 51 -12.22 -19.26 0.63
CA LYS A 51 -11.88 -17.95 0.04
C LYS A 51 -11.27 -17.05 1.13
N THR A 52 -9.98 -16.77 0.97
CA THR A 52 -9.19 -15.92 1.87
C THR A 52 -8.82 -14.66 1.11
N LEU A 53 -9.36 -13.51 1.54
CA LEU A 53 -8.95 -12.22 1.01
C LEU A 53 -7.56 -11.90 1.58
N THR A 54 -6.60 -11.59 0.71
CA THR A 54 -5.29 -11.06 1.12
C THR A 54 -5.26 -9.55 0.88
N ILE A 55 -4.76 -8.78 1.84
CA ILE A 55 -4.64 -7.32 1.81
C ILE A 55 -3.18 -6.94 2.09
N GLY A 56 -2.64 -6.01 1.32
CA GLY A 56 -1.30 -5.46 1.57
C GLY A 56 -1.27 -4.63 2.86
N ALA A 57 -0.23 -4.84 3.67
CA ALA A 57 0.04 -4.05 4.87
C ALA A 57 1.39 -3.33 4.77
N SER A 58 1.74 -2.52 5.76
CA SER A 58 3.06 -1.89 5.86
C SER A 58 4.13 -2.90 6.33
N HIS A 59 5.40 -2.50 6.25
CA HIS A 59 6.54 -3.24 6.82
C HIS A 59 6.77 -4.66 6.29
N GLY A 60 6.21 -5.03 5.14
CA GLY A 60 6.35 -6.37 4.57
C GLY A 60 5.39 -7.41 5.15
N TRP A 61 4.45 -6.97 5.97
CA TRP A 61 3.32 -7.79 6.41
C TRP A 61 2.21 -7.81 5.36
N VAL A 62 1.37 -8.83 5.45
CA VAL A 62 0.06 -8.88 4.79
C VAL A 62 -1.02 -9.16 5.82
N ALA A 63 -2.23 -8.71 5.54
CA ALA A 63 -3.41 -9.10 6.30
C ALA A 63 -4.24 -10.10 5.50
N THR A 64 -4.91 -11.01 6.19
CA THR A 64 -5.84 -11.97 5.58
C THR A 64 -7.18 -11.92 6.28
N LEU A 65 -8.26 -11.92 5.51
CA LEU A 65 -9.62 -12.00 6.02
C LEU A 65 -10.26 -13.30 5.49
N LYS A 66 -10.76 -14.11 6.42
CA LYS A 66 -11.46 -15.37 6.14
C LYS A 66 -12.96 -15.20 6.37
N LYS A 67 -13.75 -16.22 6.00
CA LYS A 67 -15.21 -16.26 6.23
C LYS A 67 -15.61 -16.12 7.71
N ASP A 68 -14.69 -16.38 8.64
CA ASP A 68 -14.91 -16.18 10.08
C ASP A 68 -14.92 -14.71 10.52
N GLY A 69 -14.63 -13.77 9.62
CA GLY A 69 -14.62 -12.33 9.90
C GLY A 69 -13.43 -11.87 10.75
N ILE A 70 -12.43 -12.72 10.96
CA ILE A 70 -11.24 -12.42 11.76
C ILE A 70 -10.09 -12.03 10.84
N LEU A 71 -9.67 -10.76 10.94
CA LEU A 71 -8.50 -10.25 10.24
C LEU A 71 -7.22 -10.78 10.91
N ARG A 72 -6.28 -11.31 10.13
CA ARG A 72 -5.01 -11.88 10.63
C ARG A 72 -3.82 -11.26 9.95
N LEU A 73 -2.88 -10.73 10.72
CA LEU A 73 -1.58 -10.28 10.20
C LEU A 73 -0.65 -11.49 10.02
N GLN A 74 0.07 -11.52 8.90
CA GLN A 74 0.96 -12.60 8.51
C GLN A 74 2.23 -12.06 7.84
N ASP A 75 3.34 -12.77 8.02
CA ASP A 75 4.65 -12.49 7.44
C ASP A 75 5.06 -13.51 6.37
N ASP A 76 4.10 -14.26 5.82
CA ASP A 76 4.33 -15.35 4.87
C ASP A 76 5.05 -14.89 3.58
N PHE A 77 4.86 -13.64 3.14
CA PHE A 77 5.57 -13.08 1.98
C PHE A 77 6.91 -12.42 2.33
N ASN A 78 7.23 -12.28 3.61
CA ASN A 78 8.50 -11.73 4.04
C ASN A 78 9.62 -12.77 3.85
N PRO A 79 10.64 -12.51 3.01
CA PRO A 79 11.71 -13.47 2.71
C PRO A 79 12.60 -13.80 3.90
N VAL A 80 12.67 -12.94 4.93
CA VAL A 80 13.51 -13.16 6.13
C VAL A 80 12.73 -13.74 7.32
N ALA A 81 11.41 -13.84 7.22
CA ALA A 81 10.59 -14.40 8.30
C ALA A 81 10.72 -15.93 8.39
N SER A 82 10.58 -16.47 9.60
CA SER A 82 10.80 -17.89 9.91
C SER A 82 9.79 -18.80 9.22
N ASP A 83 10.28 -19.79 8.48
CA ASP A 83 9.45 -20.86 7.90
C ASP A 83 8.95 -21.85 8.96
N ALA A 84 9.76 -22.08 10.01
CA ALA A 84 9.44 -23.02 11.08
C ALA A 84 8.38 -22.45 12.03
N ASN A 85 8.37 -21.13 12.23
CA ASN A 85 7.47 -20.42 13.12
C ASN A 85 6.90 -19.17 12.43
N PRO A 86 6.03 -19.33 11.41
CA PRO A 86 5.43 -18.18 10.73
C PRO A 86 4.50 -17.42 11.68
N LYS A 87 4.57 -16.08 11.66
CA LYS A 87 3.74 -15.25 12.54
C LYS A 87 2.33 -15.15 11.98
N ARG A 88 1.33 -15.40 12.82
CA ARG A 88 -0.10 -15.25 12.49
C ARG A 88 -0.82 -14.61 13.66
N ILE A 89 -1.04 -13.31 13.59
CA ILE A 89 -1.62 -12.53 14.70
C ILE A 89 -3.11 -12.31 14.41
N PRO A 90 -4.03 -12.98 15.13
CA PRO A 90 -5.46 -12.72 14.99
C PRO A 90 -5.80 -11.38 15.65
N LEU A 91 -6.49 -10.52 14.92
CA LEU A 91 -7.10 -9.31 15.45
C LEU A 91 -8.53 -9.61 15.92
N PRO A 92 -9.16 -8.75 16.72
CA PRO A 92 -10.54 -8.98 17.15
C PRO A 92 -11.49 -9.03 15.94
N PRO A 93 -12.69 -9.64 16.06
CA PRO A 93 -13.70 -9.57 15.02
C PRO A 93 -14.05 -8.12 14.67
N LEU A 94 -14.15 -7.81 13.37
CA LEU A 94 -14.46 -6.47 12.90
C LEU A 94 -15.85 -6.01 13.37
N VAL A 95 -15.97 -4.74 13.76
CA VAL A 95 -17.23 -4.13 14.20
C VAL A 95 -17.62 -3.04 13.21
N THR A 96 -18.76 -3.22 12.54
CA THR A 96 -19.29 -2.24 11.57
C THR A 96 -20.08 -1.14 12.27
N LEU A 97 -19.68 0.11 12.07
CA LEU A 97 -20.44 1.26 12.55
C LEU A 97 -21.71 1.50 11.71
N PRO A 98 -22.74 2.19 12.26
CA PRO A 98 -23.93 2.56 11.50
C PRO A 98 -23.57 3.34 10.23
N HIS A 99 -24.17 2.95 9.09
CA HIS A 99 -23.91 3.51 7.77
C HIS A 99 -22.49 3.29 7.21
N CYS A 100 -21.73 2.36 7.78
CA CYS A 100 -20.42 1.92 7.30
C CYS A 100 -20.46 0.48 6.76
N GLN A 101 -19.32 0.01 6.26
CA GLN A 101 -19.11 -1.39 5.85
C GLN A 101 -17.68 -1.82 6.18
N THR A 102 -17.47 -3.10 6.51
CA THR A 102 -16.15 -3.68 6.83
C THR A 102 -15.77 -4.87 5.94
N ASN A 103 -16.53 -5.12 4.87
CA ASN A 103 -16.33 -6.24 3.95
C ASN A 103 -15.23 -5.97 2.90
N ILE A 104 -15.05 -4.69 2.53
CA ILE A 104 -14.04 -4.27 1.55
C ILE A 104 -13.00 -3.41 2.25
N ILE A 105 -11.83 -4.00 2.51
CA ILE A 105 -10.66 -3.34 3.09
C ILE A 105 -9.79 -2.79 1.96
N THR A 106 -9.41 -1.51 2.04
CA THR A 106 -8.55 -0.89 1.01
C THR A 106 -7.08 -1.12 1.26
N ASN A 107 -6.65 -1.09 2.53
CA ASN A 107 -5.30 -1.43 2.99
C ASN A 107 -5.22 -1.52 4.52
N VAL A 108 -4.09 -2.04 5.00
CA VAL A 108 -3.69 -2.03 6.41
C VAL A 108 -2.40 -1.22 6.56
N SER A 109 -2.27 -0.47 7.64
CA SER A 109 -1.07 0.31 7.99
C SER A 109 -0.76 0.12 9.47
N MET A 110 0.51 0.19 9.85
CA MET A 110 0.96 -0.08 11.22
C MET A 110 2.04 0.90 11.65
N SER A 111 1.98 1.32 12.92
CA SER A 111 2.97 2.25 13.48
C SER A 111 4.36 1.64 13.66
N SER A 112 4.43 0.31 13.76
CA SER A 112 5.67 -0.44 14.00
C SER A 112 5.71 -1.70 13.14
N SER A 113 6.91 -2.18 12.84
CA SER A 113 7.16 -3.42 12.09
C SER A 113 7.00 -4.69 12.94
N SER A 114 6.85 -4.54 14.26
CA SER A 114 6.79 -5.64 15.23
C SER A 114 5.45 -5.69 15.98
N PRO A 115 4.31 -5.92 15.30
CA PRO A 115 2.97 -5.85 15.89
C PRO A 115 2.70 -6.84 17.04
N GLU A 116 3.52 -7.88 17.21
CA GLU A 116 3.40 -8.87 18.29
C GLU A 116 4.21 -8.49 19.54
N ASP A 117 5.30 -7.74 19.37
CA ASP A 117 6.31 -7.51 20.41
C ASP A 117 6.26 -6.09 20.96
N ASP A 118 5.72 -5.13 20.19
CA ASP A 118 5.64 -3.72 20.54
C ASP A 118 4.24 -3.37 21.09
N GLU A 119 4.15 -3.16 22.41
CA GLU A 119 2.89 -2.84 23.12
C GLU A 119 2.24 -1.53 22.65
N ASP A 120 3.02 -0.63 22.04
CA ASP A 120 2.55 0.63 21.48
C ASP A 120 2.26 0.55 19.97
N CYS A 121 2.52 -0.61 19.35
CA CYS A 121 2.15 -0.82 17.96
C CYS A 121 0.63 -0.75 17.78
N VAL A 122 0.22 0.15 16.89
CA VAL A 122 -1.16 0.33 16.48
C VAL A 122 -1.30 -0.08 15.02
N VAL A 123 -2.33 -0.87 14.74
CA VAL A 123 -2.73 -1.31 13.42
C VAL A 123 -3.97 -0.53 13.01
N ALA A 124 -3.90 0.15 11.88
CA ALA A 124 -5.01 0.85 11.25
C ALA A 124 -5.53 0.06 10.04
N VAL A 125 -6.84 -0.13 9.99
CA VAL A 125 -7.55 -0.77 8.87
C VAL A 125 -8.48 0.24 8.22
N LYS A 126 -8.27 0.50 6.93
CA LYS A 126 -9.12 1.39 6.14
C LYS A 126 -10.06 0.58 5.25
N PHE A 127 -11.33 0.97 5.23
CA PHE A 127 -12.38 0.35 4.42
C PHE A 127 -12.81 1.23 3.25
N LEU A 128 -13.41 0.61 2.23
CA LEU A 128 -14.09 1.30 1.13
C LEU A 128 -15.39 1.96 1.66
N GLY A 129 -15.23 3.02 2.43
CA GLY A 129 -16.32 3.67 3.15
C GLY A 129 -15.81 4.61 4.27
N PRO A 130 -16.74 5.21 5.02
CA PRO A 130 -16.42 6.20 6.05
C PRO A 130 -16.02 5.56 7.38
N GLN A 131 -15.23 4.48 7.36
CA GLN A 131 -14.73 3.83 8.59
C GLN A 131 -13.22 3.66 8.55
N LEU A 132 -12.59 3.92 9.69
CA LEU A 132 -11.19 3.64 10.00
C LEU A 132 -11.15 2.97 11.38
N SER A 133 -10.47 1.84 11.50
CA SER A 133 -10.42 1.08 12.75
C SER A 133 -8.99 0.90 13.23
N PHE A 134 -8.77 1.08 14.53
CA PHE A 134 -7.48 0.94 15.19
C PHE A 134 -7.49 -0.22 16.18
N CYS A 135 -6.39 -0.96 16.25
CA CYS A 135 -6.19 -2.05 17.20
C CYS A 135 -4.73 -2.07 17.68
N LYS A 136 -4.51 -2.36 18.96
CA LYS A 136 -3.19 -2.67 19.53
C LYS A 136 -3.04 -4.18 19.67
N PRO A 137 -2.27 -4.87 18.80
CA PRO A 137 -2.26 -6.33 18.80
C PRO A 137 -1.53 -6.92 20.01
N ALA A 138 -0.43 -6.30 20.42
CA ALA A 138 0.40 -6.72 21.57
C ALA A 138 -0.05 -6.09 22.90
N ALA A 139 -1.35 -5.83 23.11
CA ALA A 139 -1.89 -5.07 24.24
C ALA A 139 -1.73 -5.75 25.62
N GLY A 140 -0.50 -6.02 26.07
CA GLY A 140 -0.14 -6.51 27.39
C GLY A 140 -1.06 -7.62 27.93
N GLN A 141 -1.61 -7.41 29.13
CA GLN A 141 -2.52 -8.34 29.80
C GLN A 141 -3.99 -8.21 29.34
N SER A 142 -4.33 -7.21 28.54
CA SER A 142 -5.68 -6.98 28.03
C SER A 142 -5.88 -7.67 26.68
N ARG A 143 -7.12 -8.07 26.38
CA ARG A 143 -7.43 -8.52 25.02
C ARG A 143 -7.40 -7.32 24.08
N PRO A 144 -6.84 -7.48 22.86
CA PRO A 144 -6.95 -6.44 21.84
C PRO A 144 -8.42 -6.08 21.59
N GLU A 145 -8.70 -4.80 21.40
CA GLU A 145 -10.05 -4.28 21.09
C GLU A 145 -9.97 -3.28 19.93
N TRP A 146 -11.06 -3.19 19.16
CA TRP A 146 -11.17 -2.20 18.09
C TRP A 146 -11.62 -0.85 18.64
N THR A 147 -10.88 0.19 18.29
CA THR A 147 -11.39 1.56 18.31
C THR A 147 -11.81 1.96 16.91
N ASN A 148 -13.12 2.11 16.69
CA ASN A 148 -13.68 2.38 15.37
C ASN A 148 -14.04 3.87 15.27
N ILE A 149 -13.62 4.50 14.18
CA ILE A 149 -13.87 5.91 13.87
C ILE A 149 -14.76 6.00 12.64
N LYS A 150 -15.80 6.85 12.71
CA LYS A 150 -16.60 7.21 11.55
C LYS A 150 -16.02 8.48 10.92
N ILE A 151 -15.56 8.37 9.69
CA ILE A 151 -15.02 9.51 8.95
C ILE A 151 -16.18 10.28 8.31
N GLU A 152 -16.55 11.41 8.90
CA GLU A 152 -17.69 12.21 8.40
C GLU A 152 -17.39 12.89 7.04
N ASN A 153 -16.14 13.26 6.77
CA ASN A 153 -15.79 13.89 5.50
C ASN A 153 -15.57 12.83 4.40
N PRO A 154 -16.46 12.77 3.37
CA PRO A 154 -16.41 11.73 2.34
C PRO A 154 -15.19 11.83 1.43
N CYS A 155 -14.41 12.93 1.46
CA CYS A 155 -13.21 13.04 0.62
C CYS A 155 -12.13 12.02 1.01
N PHE A 156 -12.12 11.48 2.23
CA PHE A 156 -11.11 10.54 2.69
C PHE A 156 -11.42 9.08 2.29
N SER A 157 -11.48 8.86 0.98
CA SER A 157 -11.64 7.54 0.36
C SER A 157 -10.33 6.82 0.06
N SER A 158 -9.20 7.54 0.11
CA SER A 158 -7.86 7.01 -0.16
C SER A 158 -7.36 6.10 0.96
N ARG A 159 -6.23 5.44 0.70
CA ARG A 159 -5.57 4.52 1.64
C ARG A 159 -4.96 5.27 2.82
N VAL A 160 -4.90 4.59 3.96
CA VAL A 160 -4.24 5.09 5.17
C VAL A 160 -2.75 4.77 5.15
N MET A 161 -1.91 5.67 5.63
CA MET A 161 -0.50 5.40 5.92
C MET A 161 -0.14 5.87 7.32
N TYR A 162 0.93 5.32 7.90
CA TYR A 162 1.48 5.82 9.16
C TYR A 162 2.67 6.75 8.89
N SER A 163 2.63 7.94 9.46
CA SER A 163 3.73 8.90 9.37
C SER A 163 4.66 8.77 10.58
N GLU A 164 5.89 8.32 10.30
CA GLU A 164 7.08 8.37 11.16
C GLU A 164 7.25 9.72 11.85
N LYS A 165 7.30 10.72 10.96
CA LYS A 165 7.56 12.10 11.30
C LYS A 165 6.57 12.68 12.31
N ASP A 166 5.28 12.39 12.13
CA ASP A 166 4.21 13.02 12.88
C ASP A 166 3.61 12.13 13.98
N ASN A 167 3.98 10.84 14.03
CA ASN A 167 3.36 9.81 14.88
C ASN A 167 1.83 9.73 14.71
N MET A 168 1.35 9.85 13.47
CA MET A 168 -0.07 9.88 13.14
C MET A 168 -0.38 9.03 11.92
N PHE A 169 -1.58 8.46 11.90
CA PHE A 169 -2.14 7.86 10.69
C PHE A 169 -2.72 8.96 9.80
N ARG A 170 -2.39 8.96 8.51
CA ARG A 170 -2.74 10.02 7.57
C ARG A 170 -3.47 9.46 6.36
N ILE A 171 -4.46 10.20 5.87
CA ILE A 171 -5.21 9.89 4.65
C ILE A 171 -5.29 11.16 3.79
N PRO A 172 -4.82 11.14 2.53
CA PRO A 172 -5.10 12.23 1.60
C PRO A 172 -6.58 12.18 1.18
N GLY A 173 -7.22 13.35 1.15
CA GLY A 173 -8.55 13.49 0.56
C GLY A 173 -8.48 13.40 -0.96
N SER A 174 -9.60 13.04 -1.59
CA SER A 174 -9.77 13.05 -3.04
C SER A 174 -9.38 14.41 -3.63
N GLY A 175 -8.60 14.40 -4.71
CA GLY A 175 -7.99 15.60 -5.29
C GLY A 175 -6.74 16.09 -4.54
N GLY A 176 -6.40 15.53 -3.38
CA GLY A 176 -5.16 15.81 -2.65
C GLY A 176 -5.10 17.18 -1.97
N HIS A 177 -6.22 17.91 -1.89
CA HIS A 177 -6.27 19.26 -1.30
C HIS A 177 -6.42 19.27 0.23
N LEU A 178 -6.71 18.12 0.82
CA LEU A 178 -6.84 17.93 2.26
C LEU A 178 -6.04 16.70 2.67
N ILE A 179 -5.42 16.75 3.85
CA ILE A 179 -4.86 15.58 4.53
C ILE A 179 -5.50 15.51 5.90
N GLY A 180 -6.17 14.39 6.19
CA GLY A 180 -6.66 14.07 7.53
C GLY A 180 -5.57 13.33 8.30
N SER A 181 -5.40 13.65 9.58
CA SER A 181 -4.46 12.96 10.46
C SER A 181 -5.17 12.56 11.76
N TRP A 182 -4.97 11.30 12.15
CA TRP A 182 -5.55 10.68 13.34
C TRP A 182 -4.44 10.26 14.29
N ASP A 183 -4.55 10.71 15.54
CA ASP A 183 -3.67 10.31 16.63
C ASP A 183 -4.05 8.89 17.07
N PRO A 184 -3.15 7.90 16.96
CA PRO A 184 -3.44 6.54 17.41
C PRO A 184 -3.64 6.39 18.92
N CYS A 185 -3.12 7.33 19.73
CA CYS A 185 -3.27 7.33 21.18
C CYS A 185 -4.58 7.98 21.63
N ASN A 186 -5.14 8.88 20.80
CA ASN A 186 -6.40 9.57 21.06
C ASN A 186 -7.26 9.63 19.78
N PRO A 187 -7.73 8.47 19.29
CA PRO A 187 -8.55 8.39 18.09
C PRO A 187 -9.86 9.17 18.26
N SER A 188 -10.18 10.02 17.26
CA SER A 188 -11.36 10.89 17.25
C SER A 188 -12.04 10.86 15.87
N ASP A 189 -13.37 11.00 15.86
CA ASP A 189 -14.17 11.20 14.63
C ASP A 189 -13.81 12.51 13.91
N ASP A 190 -13.22 13.47 14.64
CA ASP A 190 -12.69 14.72 14.10
C ASP A 190 -11.18 14.64 13.88
N PRO A 191 -10.69 14.41 12.63
CA PRO A 191 -9.26 14.41 12.34
C PRO A 191 -8.65 15.81 12.40
N LYS A 192 -7.34 15.87 12.62
CA LYS A 192 -6.56 17.07 12.32
C LYS A 192 -6.51 17.24 10.80
N LEU A 193 -7.15 18.31 10.31
CA LEU A 193 -7.20 18.64 8.90
C LEU A 193 -6.07 19.58 8.52
N HIS A 194 -5.36 19.22 7.45
CA HIS A 194 -4.37 20.08 6.81
C HIS A 194 -4.81 20.41 5.39
N LYS A 195 -4.83 21.70 5.04
CA LYS A 195 -5.13 22.15 3.67
C LYS A 195 -3.84 22.21 2.87
N VAL A 196 -3.82 21.49 1.76
CA VAL A 196 -2.66 21.39 0.87
C VAL A 196 -2.79 22.40 -0.27
N GLU A 197 -1.83 23.32 -0.37
CA GLU A 197 -1.73 24.24 -1.50
C GLU A 197 -0.71 23.72 -2.52
N PHE A 198 -1.10 23.70 -3.80
CA PHE A 198 -0.26 23.17 -4.86
C PHE A 198 0.60 24.27 -5.48
N GLN A 199 1.91 24.05 -5.52
CA GLN A 199 2.89 25.00 -6.01
C GLN A 199 3.69 24.40 -7.18
N ASN A 200 4.27 25.27 -8.01
CA ASN A 200 5.13 24.90 -9.14
C ASN A 200 4.50 23.91 -10.13
N LEU A 201 3.19 24.00 -10.35
CA LEU A 201 2.49 23.17 -11.33
C LEU A 201 3.10 23.34 -12.73
N PRO A 202 3.49 22.25 -13.41
CA PRO A 202 4.11 22.34 -14.72
C PRO A 202 3.13 22.87 -15.76
N LYS A 203 3.65 23.62 -16.75
CA LYS A 203 2.85 24.00 -17.93
C LYS A 203 2.70 22.80 -18.84
N LEU A 204 1.65 22.02 -18.62
CA LEU A 204 1.34 20.82 -19.41
C LEU A 204 0.82 21.17 -20.82
N PRO A 205 1.20 20.42 -21.86
CA PRO A 205 0.55 20.46 -23.17
C PRO A 205 -0.95 20.16 -23.07
N MET A 206 -1.74 20.68 -24.01
CA MET A 206 -3.20 20.50 -24.05
C MET A 206 -3.59 19.02 -24.06
N ALA A 207 -2.96 18.20 -24.92
CA ALA A 207 -3.22 16.76 -25.00
C ALA A 207 -2.97 16.02 -23.67
N THR A 208 -1.96 16.43 -22.90
CA THR A 208 -1.68 15.85 -21.57
C THR A 208 -2.77 16.22 -20.56
N ARG A 209 -3.26 17.46 -20.60
CA ARG A 209 -4.37 17.91 -19.74
C ARG A 209 -5.65 17.17 -20.06
N GLU A 210 -6.00 17.07 -21.34
CA GLU A 210 -7.18 16.33 -21.81
C GLU A 210 -7.10 14.84 -21.44
N LEU A 211 -5.90 14.24 -21.52
CA LEU A 211 -5.67 12.88 -21.04
C LEU A 211 -5.97 12.78 -19.54
N MET A 212 -5.38 13.64 -18.72
CA MET A 212 -5.57 13.66 -17.26
C MET A 212 -7.04 13.90 -16.87
N ASP A 213 -7.75 14.81 -17.55
CA ASP A 213 -9.17 15.11 -17.31
C ASP A 213 -10.07 13.90 -17.62
N SER A 214 -9.62 12.99 -18.48
CA SER A 214 -10.33 11.74 -18.80
C SER A 214 -10.03 10.57 -17.86
N CYS A 215 -9.12 10.74 -16.90
CA CYS A 215 -8.66 9.69 -16.00
C CYS A 215 -9.37 9.72 -14.65
N PHE A 216 -9.49 8.55 -14.04
CA PHE A 216 -9.69 8.42 -12.60
C PHE A 216 -8.40 8.79 -11.89
N THR A 217 -8.48 9.55 -10.79
CA THR A 217 -7.29 9.95 -10.02
C THR A 217 -7.30 9.24 -8.68
N SER A 218 -6.14 8.73 -8.29
CA SER A 218 -5.88 8.20 -6.95
C SER A 218 -4.74 8.97 -6.29
N GLU A 219 -4.90 9.29 -5.01
CA GLU A 219 -3.90 9.99 -4.22
C GLU A 219 -3.18 9.05 -3.25
N HIS A 220 -1.86 9.10 -3.27
CA HIS A 220 -1.00 8.32 -2.37
C HIS A 220 -0.13 9.28 -1.56
N LEU A 221 -0.16 9.17 -0.24
CA LEU A 221 0.88 9.76 0.61
C LEU A 221 2.00 8.74 0.77
N VAL A 222 3.25 9.20 0.67
CA VAL A 222 4.43 8.35 0.78
C VAL A 222 5.46 9.07 1.65
N GLU A 223 5.91 8.42 2.71
CA GLU A 223 7.01 8.93 3.55
C GLU A 223 8.30 8.17 3.28
N SER A 224 9.37 8.92 3.07
CA SER A 224 10.70 8.40 2.85
C SER A 224 11.44 8.34 4.18
N ARG A 225 11.39 7.19 4.86
CA ARG A 225 12.10 6.97 6.13
C ARG A 225 13.59 7.37 6.10
N PRO A 226 14.36 7.09 5.03
CA PRO A 226 15.79 7.46 5.00
C PRO A 226 16.06 8.97 4.99
N THR A 227 15.09 9.78 4.59
CA THR A 227 15.27 11.23 4.38
C THR A 227 14.35 12.10 5.23
N GLY A 228 13.28 11.53 5.79
CA GLY A 228 12.20 12.26 6.45
C GLY A 228 11.29 13.05 5.50
N GLU A 229 11.48 12.92 4.18
CA GLU A 229 10.67 13.61 3.18
C GLU A 229 9.31 12.93 3.00
N THR A 230 8.24 13.73 2.85
CA THR A 230 6.90 13.24 2.55
C THR A 230 6.48 13.69 1.16
N PHE A 231 5.85 12.80 0.41
CA PHE A 231 5.37 13.04 -0.94
C PHE A 231 3.87 12.78 -1.04
N LEU A 232 3.19 13.59 -1.85
CA LEU A 232 1.86 13.33 -2.34
C LEU A 232 1.97 12.96 -3.81
N VAL A 233 1.46 11.80 -4.20
CA VAL A 233 1.45 11.34 -5.59
C VAL A 233 0.03 11.28 -6.10
N LYS A 234 -0.22 11.92 -7.23
CA LYS A 234 -1.46 11.76 -7.99
C LYS A 234 -1.22 10.79 -9.13
N GLN A 235 -1.94 9.67 -9.11
CA GLN A 235 -1.89 8.64 -10.14
C GLN A 235 -3.18 8.66 -10.96
N TYR A 236 -3.02 8.98 -12.25
CA TYR A 236 -4.11 9.10 -13.21
C TYR A 236 -4.23 7.78 -13.97
N LYS A 237 -5.36 7.10 -13.82
CA LYS A 237 -5.64 5.81 -14.41
C LYS A 237 -6.83 5.86 -15.36
N LYS A 238 -6.80 5.06 -16.40
CA LYS A 238 -7.88 4.96 -17.38
C LYS A 238 -8.20 3.50 -17.68
N THR A 239 -9.46 3.23 -17.96
CA THR A 239 -9.89 1.91 -18.42
C THR A 239 -9.29 1.63 -19.80
N ALA A 240 -8.71 0.46 -19.96
CA ALA A 240 -8.15 -0.06 -21.20
C ALA A 240 -8.53 -1.54 -21.37
N LYS A 241 -8.22 -2.12 -22.53
CA LYS A 241 -8.36 -3.56 -22.77
C LYS A 241 -6.99 -4.23 -22.71
N ASN A 242 -6.87 -5.32 -21.98
CA ASN A 242 -5.68 -6.17 -22.06
C ASN A 242 -5.68 -6.99 -23.38
N LYS A 243 -4.64 -7.81 -23.59
CA LYS A 243 -4.50 -8.64 -24.81
C LYS A 243 -5.67 -9.63 -25.01
N GLU A 244 -6.38 -9.96 -23.95
CA GLU A 244 -7.50 -10.90 -23.92
C GLU A 244 -8.86 -10.18 -24.06
N GLY A 245 -8.87 -8.84 -24.15
CA GLY A 245 -10.10 -8.04 -24.28
C GLY A 245 -10.82 -7.78 -22.94
N VAL A 246 -10.20 -8.09 -21.81
CA VAL A 246 -10.71 -7.80 -20.46
C VAL A 246 -10.45 -6.33 -20.13
N ASP A 247 -11.43 -5.67 -19.50
CA ASP A 247 -11.25 -4.31 -18.99
C ASP A 247 -10.26 -4.30 -17.84
N ILE A 248 -9.26 -3.42 -17.93
CA ILE A 248 -8.22 -3.22 -16.94
C ILE A 248 -8.07 -1.72 -16.63
N MET A 249 -7.60 -1.38 -15.44
CA MET A 249 -7.24 -0.01 -15.08
C MET A 249 -5.74 0.22 -15.25
N LYS A 250 -5.37 1.03 -16.25
CA LYS A 250 -3.96 1.31 -16.58
C LYS A 250 -3.53 2.70 -16.13
N THR A 251 -2.30 2.84 -15.65
CA THR A 251 -1.74 4.15 -15.34
C THR A 251 -1.36 4.88 -16.63
N GLU A 252 -1.88 6.10 -16.80
CA GLU A 252 -1.62 6.96 -17.96
C GLU A 252 -0.71 8.14 -17.61
N PHE A 253 -0.74 8.60 -16.34
CA PHE A 253 0.10 9.71 -15.90
C PHE A 253 0.31 9.70 -14.39
N LEU A 254 1.37 10.40 -13.95
CA LEU A 254 1.72 10.63 -12.55
C LEU A 254 2.07 12.10 -12.33
N MET A 255 1.73 12.62 -11.16
CA MET A 255 2.34 13.85 -10.64
C MET A 255 2.86 13.59 -9.24
N VAL A 256 4.12 13.94 -9.00
CA VAL A 256 4.76 13.79 -7.69
C VAL A 256 4.96 15.17 -7.10
N PHE A 257 4.47 15.34 -5.88
CA PHE A 257 4.61 16.55 -5.10
C PHE A 257 5.39 16.24 -3.83
N LYS A 258 6.45 17.00 -3.57
CA LYS A 258 7.12 16.99 -2.26
C LYS A 258 6.35 17.92 -1.33
N LEU A 259 6.03 17.46 -0.12
CA LEU A 259 5.46 18.32 0.91
C LEU A 259 6.59 19.16 1.56
N ASP A 260 6.41 20.48 1.59
CA ASP A 260 7.32 21.38 2.32
C ASP A 260 7.04 21.36 3.84
N ASP A 261 7.78 22.15 4.61
CA ASP A 261 7.68 22.18 6.06
C ASP A 261 6.33 22.74 6.55
N GLU A 262 5.69 23.57 5.73
CA GLU A 262 4.32 24.07 5.94
C GLU A 262 3.25 23.07 5.46
N GLY A 263 3.65 22.00 4.78
CA GLY A 263 2.76 20.97 4.24
C GLY A 263 2.09 21.35 2.91
N ASN A 264 2.63 22.31 2.16
CA ASN A 264 2.23 22.59 0.77
C ASN A 264 2.85 21.57 -0.18
N ALA A 265 2.14 21.28 -1.27
CA ALA A 265 2.56 20.32 -2.28
C ALA A 265 3.32 21.01 -3.42
N VAL A 266 4.66 20.91 -3.40
CA VAL A 266 5.53 21.44 -4.46
C VAL A 266 5.73 20.37 -5.53
N CYS A 267 5.27 20.62 -6.76
CA CYS A 267 5.45 19.68 -7.86
C CYS A 267 6.94 19.52 -8.19
N ILE A 268 7.40 18.27 -8.27
CA ILE A 268 8.79 17.94 -8.59
C ILE A 268 8.84 17.03 -9.83
N GLN A 269 9.94 17.11 -10.56
CA GLN A 269 10.26 16.24 -11.70
C GLN A 269 11.46 15.34 -11.42
N ARG A 270 12.07 15.46 -10.24
CA ARG A 270 13.22 14.68 -9.82
C ARG A 270 13.17 14.50 -8.30
N MET A 271 13.31 13.26 -7.83
CA MET A 271 13.32 12.92 -6.39
C MET A 271 14.74 12.80 -5.83
N GLY A 272 15.76 13.10 -6.63
CA GLY A 272 17.15 12.89 -6.25
C GLY A 272 17.48 11.41 -6.21
N ASP A 273 18.18 10.97 -5.17
CA ASP A 273 18.61 9.57 -4.96
C ASP A 273 17.46 8.63 -4.55
N LEU A 274 16.20 9.07 -4.53
CA LEU A 274 15.09 8.22 -4.10
C LEU A 274 14.49 7.39 -5.22
N ASN A 275 14.06 6.18 -4.87
CA ASN A 275 13.07 5.41 -5.60
C ASN A 275 11.83 5.21 -4.77
N MET A 276 10.67 5.32 -5.42
CA MET A 276 9.36 5.23 -4.80
C MET A 276 8.62 3.99 -5.28
N PHE A 277 7.92 3.34 -4.37
CA PHE A 277 7.24 2.07 -4.60
C PHE A 277 5.75 2.24 -4.29
N LEU A 278 4.91 2.24 -5.33
CA LEU A 278 3.47 2.34 -5.25
C LEU A 278 2.87 0.97 -5.58
N SER A 279 2.23 0.33 -4.61
CA SER A 279 1.60 -0.98 -4.82
C SER A 279 0.28 -1.12 -4.06
N MET A 280 -0.29 -2.33 -3.96
CA MET A 280 -1.46 -2.58 -3.11
C MET A 280 -1.14 -2.68 -1.60
N SER A 281 0.13 -2.57 -1.19
CA SER A 281 0.55 -2.33 0.20
C SER A 281 0.79 -0.83 0.46
N GLU A 282 1.12 -0.47 1.71
CA GLU A 282 1.54 0.89 2.04
C GLU A 282 2.77 1.29 1.20
N PRO A 283 2.75 2.46 0.52
CA PRO A 283 3.85 2.87 -0.33
C PRO A 283 5.06 3.30 0.50
N PHE A 284 6.26 3.13 -0.06
CA PHE A 284 7.51 3.46 0.62
C PHE A 284 8.55 4.00 -0.36
N CYS A 285 9.62 4.58 0.18
CA CYS A 285 10.80 4.99 -0.58
C CYS A 285 12.07 4.30 -0.07
N VAL A 286 13.05 4.18 -0.96
CA VAL A 286 14.42 3.73 -0.64
C VAL A 286 15.45 4.61 -1.34
N LEU A 287 16.68 4.61 -0.86
CA LEU A 287 17.80 5.26 -1.55
C LEU A 287 18.30 4.35 -2.68
N ALA A 288 18.44 4.90 -3.89
CA ALA A 288 18.98 4.23 -5.06
C ALA A 288 20.42 3.79 -4.82
N SER A 289 21.23 4.67 -4.21
CA SER A 289 22.61 4.39 -3.82
C SER A 289 22.78 3.18 -2.88
N SER A 290 21.76 2.79 -2.13
CA SER A 290 21.79 1.60 -1.28
C SER A 290 21.68 0.27 -2.05
N PHE A 291 21.30 0.30 -3.34
CA PHE A 291 21.10 -0.90 -4.15
C PHE A 291 21.86 -0.80 -5.48
N PRO A 292 22.94 -1.60 -5.65
CA PRO A 292 23.71 -1.59 -6.90
C PRO A 292 22.83 -1.81 -8.14
N GLY A 293 23.02 -0.97 -9.15
CA GLY A 293 22.29 -1.03 -10.42
C GLY A 293 20.92 -0.37 -10.41
N MET A 294 20.44 0.16 -9.29
CA MET A 294 19.16 0.84 -9.21
C MET A 294 19.27 2.29 -9.72
N LEU A 295 18.40 2.67 -10.66
CA LEU A 295 18.35 4.04 -11.18
C LEU A 295 17.57 4.93 -10.21
N SER A 296 18.08 6.14 -9.97
CA SER A 296 17.45 7.12 -9.09
C SER A 296 16.24 7.81 -9.72
N SER A 297 15.38 8.44 -8.93
CA SER A 297 14.20 9.19 -9.40
C SER A 297 13.22 8.34 -10.21
N THR A 298 13.06 7.07 -9.84
CA THR A 298 12.09 6.14 -10.43
C THR A 298 10.90 5.93 -9.50
N VAL A 299 9.69 5.91 -10.07
CA VAL A 299 8.47 5.45 -9.40
C VAL A 299 8.10 4.08 -9.96
N HIS A 300 8.13 3.05 -9.11
CA HIS A 300 7.67 1.71 -9.43
C HIS A 300 6.18 1.59 -9.11
N ILE A 301 5.43 0.99 -10.03
CA ILE A 301 3.99 0.74 -9.92
C ILE A 301 3.79 -0.76 -9.89
N TYR A 302 3.05 -1.26 -8.90
CA TYR A 302 2.64 -2.66 -8.86
C TYR A 302 1.21 -2.80 -8.35
N ASP A 303 0.27 -2.78 -9.28
CA ASP A 303 -1.16 -2.98 -9.03
C ASP A 303 -1.63 -4.32 -9.60
N TYR A 304 -2.90 -4.67 -9.37
CA TYR A 304 -3.52 -5.86 -9.96
C TYR A 304 -3.52 -5.83 -11.49
N ASP A 305 -3.85 -4.68 -12.08
CA ASP A 305 -4.00 -4.53 -13.54
C ASP A 305 -2.75 -4.00 -14.26
N ASP A 306 -1.77 -3.47 -13.53
CA ASP A 306 -0.68 -2.69 -14.10
C ASP A 306 0.58 -2.82 -13.24
N MET A 307 1.66 -3.34 -13.83
CA MET A 307 2.98 -3.41 -13.21
C MET A 307 4.00 -2.71 -14.10
N GLY A 308 4.76 -1.77 -13.55
CA GLY A 308 5.71 -1.01 -14.33
C GLY A 308 6.56 -0.04 -13.53
N TYR A 309 7.19 0.88 -14.24
CA TYR A 309 7.93 1.97 -13.63
C TYR A 309 7.95 3.21 -14.53
N VAL A 310 8.30 4.34 -13.92
CA VAL A 310 8.40 5.65 -14.54
C VAL A 310 9.67 6.34 -14.09
N TYR A 311 10.49 6.81 -15.02
CA TYR A 311 11.60 7.73 -14.72
C TYR A 311 11.07 9.16 -14.72
N LEU A 312 11.12 9.84 -13.58
CA LEU A 312 10.58 11.20 -13.48
C LEU A 312 11.43 12.23 -14.24
N ASP A 313 12.73 11.94 -14.40
CA ASP A 313 13.70 12.82 -15.07
C ASP A 313 13.37 13.06 -16.56
N ASP A 314 12.60 12.18 -17.19
CA ASP A 314 12.29 12.22 -18.63
C ASP A 314 11.05 13.06 -18.96
N PHE A 315 10.67 14.04 -18.15
CA PHE A 315 9.39 14.74 -18.30
C PHE A 315 9.25 15.46 -19.67
N PRO A 316 8.17 15.19 -20.47
CA PRO A 316 7.08 14.25 -20.22
C PRO A 316 7.53 12.79 -20.35
N PHE A 317 7.35 12.01 -19.27
CA PHE A 317 7.90 10.67 -19.16
C PHE A 317 7.05 9.62 -19.90
N HIS A 318 7.67 8.49 -20.18
CA HIS A 318 6.98 7.29 -20.63
C HIS A 318 6.72 6.34 -19.45
N ILE A 319 5.55 5.71 -19.46
CA ILE A 319 5.20 4.65 -18.51
C ILE A 319 5.56 3.31 -19.14
N TYR A 320 6.54 2.64 -18.57
CA TYR A 320 6.93 1.29 -18.98
C TYR A 320 6.18 0.30 -18.11
N SER A 321 5.09 -0.27 -18.63
CA SER A 321 4.28 -1.21 -17.86
C SER A 321 3.76 -2.40 -18.67
N VAL A 322 3.52 -3.49 -17.97
CA VAL A 322 2.84 -4.69 -18.43
C VAL A 322 1.47 -4.76 -17.79
N SER A 323 0.49 -5.21 -18.55
CA SER A 323 -0.88 -5.40 -18.07
C SER A 323 -1.02 -6.69 -17.28
N GLY A 324 -1.87 -6.65 -16.25
CA GLY A 324 -2.26 -7.78 -15.41
C GLY A 324 -3.26 -8.75 -16.07
N PRO A 325 -3.82 -9.68 -15.28
CA PRO A 325 -3.88 -9.64 -13.81
C PRO A 325 -2.59 -10.08 -13.11
N HIS A 326 -2.26 -9.43 -11.99
CA HIS A 326 -1.14 -9.77 -11.11
C HIS A 326 -1.64 -10.25 -9.75
N LEU A 327 -1.25 -11.47 -9.36
CA LEU A 327 -1.82 -12.17 -8.21
C LEU A 327 -1.34 -11.66 -6.83
N VAL A 328 -0.14 -11.08 -6.76
CA VAL A 328 0.41 -10.56 -5.49
C VAL A 328 0.99 -9.16 -5.72
N PRO A 329 0.13 -8.15 -5.90
CA PRO A 329 0.54 -6.78 -6.21
C PRO A 329 1.04 -6.03 -4.97
N TYR A 330 1.84 -6.68 -4.13
CA TYR A 330 2.40 -6.12 -2.90
C TYR A 330 3.90 -5.95 -3.05
N GLN A 331 4.36 -4.72 -2.82
CA GLN A 331 5.78 -4.45 -2.70
C GLN A 331 6.16 -4.46 -1.23
N ILE A 332 7.18 -5.25 -0.92
CA ILE A 332 7.76 -5.39 0.40
C ILE A 332 8.95 -4.44 0.49
N PRO A 333 9.00 -3.55 1.51
CA PRO A 333 10.17 -2.71 1.76
C PRO A 333 11.39 -3.57 2.10
N PRO A 334 12.62 -3.06 1.96
CA PRO A 334 13.81 -3.76 2.43
C PRO A 334 13.60 -4.23 3.86
N GLN A 335 13.90 -5.50 4.10
CA GLN A 335 13.75 -6.13 5.41
C GLN A 335 15.12 -6.11 6.09
N ASP A 336 15.16 -5.74 7.36
CA ASP A 336 16.40 -5.79 8.13
C ASP A 336 16.83 -7.26 8.24
N ILE A 337 17.91 -7.60 7.56
CA ILE A 337 18.57 -8.89 7.74
C ILE A 337 19.33 -8.76 9.06
N ILE A 338 18.80 -9.34 10.13
CA ILE A 338 19.64 -9.60 11.31
C ILE A 338 20.65 -10.66 10.84
N GLU A 339 21.87 -10.23 10.53
CA GLU A 339 23.00 -11.15 10.41
C GLU A 339 23.16 -11.84 11.77
N ASN A 340 22.68 -13.08 11.87
CA ASN A 340 22.88 -13.93 13.04
C ASN A 340 24.29 -14.50 13.08
#